data_AF-A0AAE0QTL5-F1
#
_entry.id   AF-A0AAE0QTL5-F1
#
_cell.length_a   1.000
_cell.length_b   1.000
_cell.length_c   1.000
_cell.angle_alpha   90.00
_cell.angle_beta   90.00
_cell.angle_gamma   90.00
#
_symmetry.space_group_name_H-M   'P 1'
#
loop_
_entity.id
_entity.type
_entity.pdbx_description
1 polymer ?
#
loop_
_entity_poly.entity_id
_entity_poly.type
_entity_poly.pdbx_seq_one_letter_code
_entity_poly.pdbx_strand_id
1 'polypeptide(L)'
;MELHSVLLTTGASVGFFNLVNRGLGQLYVPETAQRNIWKWRNIATSFVHSLITGIWAVLCFYMHPQMAEDLIETHSVFSHALVCVSIGYFIHDFFDMVFNQKINQSWELLFHHMVPRFTAKLRHLRQAKEDAFRNGDRVLYNQARNTLNKEIRVAKRSNAKNLENQFSSKDPASVWKGLKDIKNYKTPSPSTEANQQLAEDLNEFYCRFETAGLTPHTRSENLSTQPLTPPATPFSPPPALRISEDDVRQIFLKQKRRKAPGPDGVTPACLKTCADQLAFIFSQIFNRSLELCEVPACFKCFTIILIPKKPKITGINDYRSVALTSVVMKSLERLVLAYVKSITVPLLDPLQFAY
;
A
#
# COMPACT_ATOMS: atom_id res chain seq x y z
N MET A 1 0.97 -34.16 -2.69
CA MET A 1 0.65 -34.67 -1.33
C MET A 1 -0.71 -34.10 -0.94
N GLU A 2 -1.64 -34.89 -0.43
CA GLU A 2 -2.97 -34.37 -0.02
C GLU A 2 -2.84 -33.43 1.18
N LEU A 3 -3.70 -32.41 1.26
CA LEU A 3 -3.68 -31.39 2.31
C LEU A 3 -3.72 -32.02 3.72
N HIS A 4 -4.47 -33.10 3.88
CA HIS A 4 -4.57 -33.83 5.14
C HIS A 4 -3.23 -34.43 5.58
N SER A 5 -2.46 -35.00 4.65
CA SER A 5 -1.13 -35.55 4.92
C SER A 5 -0.11 -34.47 5.26
N VAL A 6 -0.21 -33.29 4.65
CA VAL A 6 0.63 -32.12 4.97
C VAL A 6 0.35 -31.63 6.40
N LEU A 7 -0.92 -31.51 6.77
CA LEU A 7 -1.30 -31.08 8.13
C LEU A 7 -0.87 -32.11 9.18
N LEU A 8 -1.06 -33.40 8.91
CA LEU A 8 -0.66 -34.48 9.80
C LEU A 8 0.87 -34.51 10.02
N THR A 9 1.65 -34.44 8.94
CA THR A 9 3.12 -34.46 9.02
C THR A 9 3.67 -33.22 9.72
N THR A 10 3.09 -32.05 9.47
CA THR A 10 3.46 -30.80 10.15
C THR A 10 3.13 -30.87 11.65
N GLY A 11 1.94 -31.37 12.01
CA GLY A 11 1.55 -31.56 13.42
C GLY A 11 2.41 -32.60 14.16
N ALA A 12 2.73 -33.72 13.51
CA ALA A 12 3.65 -34.72 14.03
C ALA A 12 5.06 -34.15 14.27
N SER A 13 5.53 -33.27 13.36
CA SER A 13 6.81 -32.59 13.51
C SER A 13 6.86 -31.65 14.73
N VAL A 14 5.78 -30.90 15.00
CA VAL A 14 5.68 -30.10 16.23
C VAL A 14 5.79 -30.99 17.48
N GLY A 15 5.11 -32.14 17.49
CA GLY A 15 5.21 -33.12 18.57
C GLY A 15 6.62 -33.69 18.73
N PHE A 16 7.29 -34.00 17.62
CA PHE A 16 8.67 -34.48 17.61
C PHE A 16 9.64 -33.47 18.23
N PHE A 17 9.59 -32.20 17.82
CA PHE A 17 10.49 -31.17 18.37
C PHE A 17 10.21 -30.85 19.84
N ASN A 18 8.95 -30.99 20.30
CA ASN A 18 8.63 -30.95 21.73
C ASN A 18 9.33 -32.07 22.51
N LEU A 19 9.35 -33.30 21.97
CA LEU A 19 10.01 -34.44 22.58
C LEU A 19 11.54 -34.26 22.58
N VAL A 20 12.11 -33.80 21.47
CA VAL A 20 13.54 -33.47 21.37
C VAL A 20 13.92 -32.41 22.41
N ASN A 21 13.17 -31.32 22.52
CA ASN A 21 13.43 -30.26 23.51
C ASN A 21 13.35 -30.78 24.96
N ARG A 22 12.43 -31.71 25.25
CA ARG A 22 12.33 -32.38 26.56
C ARG A 22 13.53 -33.29 26.83
N GLY A 23 13.95 -34.09 25.84
CA GLY A 23 15.10 -34.98 25.94
C GLY A 23 16.43 -34.22 26.10
N LEU A 24 16.61 -33.14 25.33
CA LEU A 24 17.77 -32.25 25.46
C LEU A 24 17.81 -31.54 26.83
N GLY A 25 16.65 -31.38 27.48
CA GLY A 25 16.57 -30.87 28.86
C GLY A 25 17.15 -31.82 29.92
N GLN A 26 17.36 -33.10 29.59
CA GLN A 26 17.98 -34.09 30.49
C GLN A 26 19.49 -34.23 30.29
N LEU A 27 20.04 -33.58 29.25
CA LEU A 27 21.48 -33.61 28.98
C LEU A 27 22.25 -32.66 29.90
N TYR A 28 23.53 -32.97 30.09
CA TYR A 28 24.44 -32.13 30.85
C TYR A 28 24.57 -30.73 30.22
N VAL A 29 24.25 -29.71 31.00
CA VAL A 29 24.38 -28.30 30.59
C VAL A 29 25.77 -27.80 30.97
N PRO A 30 26.58 -27.32 30.01
CA PRO A 30 27.91 -26.76 30.29
C PRO A 30 27.82 -25.59 31.28
N GLU A 31 28.81 -25.43 32.17
CA GLU A 31 28.84 -24.33 33.16
C GLU A 31 28.69 -22.94 32.52
N THR A 32 29.26 -22.73 31.33
CA THR A 32 29.14 -21.47 30.57
C THR A 32 27.71 -21.15 30.12
N ALA A 33 26.85 -22.15 30.02
CA ALA A 33 25.47 -22.05 29.56
C ALA A 33 24.43 -22.02 30.70
N GLN A 34 24.84 -22.27 31.95
CA GLN A 34 23.95 -22.28 33.12
C GLN A 34 23.27 -20.91 33.37
N ARG A 35 23.87 -19.82 32.89
CA ARG A 35 23.29 -18.46 33.00
C ARG A 35 21.96 -18.31 32.24
N ASN A 36 21.73 -19.10 31.19
CA ASN A 36 20.47 -19.10 30.45
C ASN A 36 20.19 -20.48 29.85
N ILE A 37 19.71 -21.38 30.72
CA ILE A 37 19.42 -22.79 30.42
C ILE A 37 18.40 -22.92 29.29
N TRP A 38 17.36 -22.08 29.27
CA TRP A 38 16.36 -22.08 28.20
C TRP A 38 17.00 -21.79 26.84
N LYS A 39 17.81 -20.74 26.74
CA LYS A 39 18.47 -20.37 25.49
C LYS A 39 19.39 -21.48 24.97
N TRP A 40 20.10 -22.16 25.86
CA TRP A 40 20.93 -23.31 25.49
C TRP A 40 20.09 -24.45 24.91
N ARG A 41 18.98 -24.79 25.56
CA ARG A 41 18.04 -25.82 25.07
C ARG A 41 17.45 -25.46 23.72
N ASN A 42 17.07 -24.19 23.52
CA ASN A 42 16.52 -23.76 22.23
C ASN A 42 17.57 -23.90 21.12
N ILE A 43 18.80 -23.42 21.35
CA ILE A 43 19.89 -23.53 20.38
C ILE A 43 20.23 -24.99 20.06
N ALA A 44 20.24 -25.87 21.07
CA ALA A 44 20.46 -27.30 20.85
C ALA A 44 19.35 -27.94 20.01
N THR A 45 18.09 -27.55 20.24
CA THR A 45 16.94 -28.01 19.45
C THR A 45 17.02 -27.51 18.01
N SER A 46 17.40 -26.25 17.78
CA SER A 46 17.65 -25.69 16.44
C SER A 46 18.80 -26.39 15.71
N PHE A 47 19.84 -26.78 16.44
CA PHE A 47 20.97 -27.52 15.89
C PHE A 47 20.53 -28.91 15.39
N VAL A 48 19.75 -29.64 16.19
CA VAL A 48 19.18 -30.94 15.79
C VAL A 48 18.30 -30.79 14.55
N HIS A 49 17.45 -29.75 14.50
CA HIS A 49 16.65 -29.45 13.31
C HIS A 49 17.53 -29.25 12.07
N SER A 50 18.54 -28.37 12.17
CA SER A 50 19.43 -28.03 11.05
C SER A 50 20.25 -29.23 10.56
N LEU A 51 20.64 -30.13 11.48
CA LEU A 51 21.35 -31.35 11.13
C LEU A 51 20.45 -32.33 10.36
N ILE A 52 19.23 -32.55 10.86
CA ILE A 52 18.25 -33.44 10.22
C ILE A 52 17.90 -32.91 8.83
N THR A 53 17.53 -31.62 8.72
CA THR A 53 17.09 -31.05 7.44
C THR A 53 18.23 -30.87 6.46
N GLY A 54 19.45 -30.55 6.92
CA GLY A 54 20.63 -30.48 6.08
C GLY A 54 20.98 -31.81 5.44
N ILE A 55 21.02 -32.90 6.23
CA ILE A 55 21.29 -34.25 5.71
C ILE A 55 20.16 -34.70 4.78
N TRP A 56 18.90 -34.47 5.17
CA TRP A 56 17.74 -34.85 4.38
C TRP A 56 17.69 -34.10 3.04
N ALA A 57 18.01 -32.80 3.01
CA ALA A 57 18.07 -32.04 1.76
C ALA A 57 19.07 -32.64 0.77
N VAL A 58 20.27 -33.04 1.23
CA VAL A 58 21.27 -33.70 0.37
C VAL A 58 20.75 -35.06 -0.11
N LEU A 59 20.09 -35.84 0.75
CA LEU A 59 19.48 -37.12 0.38
C LEU A 59 18.35 -36.95 -0.64
N CYS A 60 17.57 -35.87 -0.58
CA CYS A 60 16.56 -35.55 -1.59
C CYS A 60 17.19 -35.42 -2.98
N PHE A 61 18.29 -34.68 -3.11
CA PHE A 61 19.00 -34.52 -4.39
C PHE A 61 19.68 -35.80 -4.85
N TYR A 62 20.18 -36.62 -3.93
CA TYR A 62 20.80 -37.90 -4.26
C TYR A 62 19.78 -38.94 -4.77
N MET A 63 18.61 -39.03 -4.14
CA MET A 63 17.56 -39.98 -4.53
C MET A 63 16.76 -39.54 -5.75
N HIS A 64 16.64 -38.23 -5.98
CA HIS A 64 15.93 -37.65 -7.13
C HIS A 64 16.81 -36.61 -7.81
N PRO A 65 17.81 -37.02 -8.61
CA PRO A 65 18.77 -36.13 -9.25
C PRO A 65 18.12 -35.13 -10.22
N GLN A 66 16.94 -35.47 -10.75
CA GLN A 66 16.11 -34.59 -11.60
C GLN A 66 15.74 -33.26 -10.92
N MET A 67 15.66 -33.24 -9.57
CA MET A 67 15.39 -32.00 -8.82
C MET A 67 16.57 -31.01 -8.84
N ALA A 68 17.78 -31.46 -9.19
CA ALA A 68 18.93 -30.57 -9.34
C ALA A 68 18.92 -29.83 -10.69
N GLU A 69 18.27 -30.40 -11.71
CA GLU A 69 18.14 -29.82 -13.04
C GLU A 69 16.93 -28.86 -13.13
N ASP A 70 15.80 -29.22 -12.49
CA ASP A 70 14.60 -28.38 -12.42
C ASP A 70 13.99 -28.38 -11.01
N LEU A 71 14.35 -27.35 -10.24
CA LEU A 71 13.92 -27.17 -8.85
C LEU A 71 12.47 -26.65 -8.72
N ILE A 72 11.85 -26.21 -9.83
CA ILE A 72 10.55 -25.51 -9.80
C ILE A 72 9.41 -26.47 -10.10
N GLU A 73 9.54 -27.32 -11.12
CA GLU A 73 8.44 -28.20 -11.53
C GLU A 73 8.56 -29.61 -10.94
N THR A 74 9.79 -30.10 -10.72
CA THR A 74 9.99 -31.44 -10.18
C THR A 74 9.93 -31.46 -8.66
N HIS A 75 9.10 -32.33 -8.12
CA HIS A 75 8.93 -32.48 -6.68
C HIS A 75 8.64 -33.92 -6.29
N SER A 76 9.01 -34.28 -5.07
CA SER A 76 8.79 -35.61 -4.52
C SER A 76 8.02 -35.54 -3.20
N VAL A 77 7.37 -36.63 -2.81
CA VAL A 77 6.73 -36.74 -1.49
C VAL A 77 7.79 -36.56 -0.38
N PHE A 78 9.03 -37.00 -0.64
CA PHE A 78 10.16 -36.91 0.28
C PHE A 78 10.64 -35.47 0.51
N SER A 79 10.72 -34.65 -0.55
CA SER A 79 11.03 -33.21 -0.45
C SER A 79 9.89 -32.41 0.20
N HIS A 80 8.63 -32.77 -0.08
CA HIS A 80 7.48 -32.18 0.60
C HIS A 80 7.48 -32.49 2.11
N ALA A 81 7.83 -33.72 2.49
CA ALA A 81 7.93 -34.11 3.90
C ALA A 81 9.03 -33.31 4.64
N LEU A 82 10.18 -33.08 4.00
CA LEU A 82 11.25 -32.21 4.52
C LEU A 82 10.75 -30.78 4.80
N VAL A 83 9.98 -30.21 3.87
CA VAL A 83 9.37 -28.88 4.04
C VAL A 83 8.36 -28.88 5.19
N CYS A 84 7.50 -29.91 5.28
CA CYS A 84 6.51 -30.03 6.36
C CYS A 84 7.18 -30.15 7.74
N VAL A 85 8.27 -30.92 7.84
CA VAL A 85 9.08 -31.04 9.07
C VAL A 85 9.74 -29.71 9.44
N SER A 86 10.15 -28.92 8.45
CA SER A 86 10.73 -27.60 8.68
C SER A 86 9.70 -26.59 9.16
N ILE A 87 8.52 -26.59 8.54
CA ILE A 87 7.39 -25.74 8.98
C ILE A 87 6.97 -26.11 10.40
N GLY A 88 6.87 -27.41 10.72
CA GLY A 88 6.54 -27.88 12.08
C GLY A 88 7.55 -27.43 13.14
N TYR A 89 8.85 -27.49 12.83
CA TYR A 89 9.90 -26.92 13.67
C TYR A 89 9.70 -25.42 13.92
N PHE A 90 9.47 -24.62 12.87
CA PHE A 90 9.26 -23.18 13.02
C PHE A 90 8.04 -22.84 13.88
N ILE A 91 6.97 -23.62 13.76
CA ILE A 91 5.78 -23.47 14.62
C ILE A 91 6.14 -23.75 16.08
N HIS A 92 6.88 -24.83 16.35
CA HIS A 92 7.36 -25.15 17.68
C HIS A 92 8.25 -24.03 18.26
N ASP A 93 9.28 -23.60 17.53
CA ASP A 93 10.22 -22.55 17.95
C ASP A 93 9.51 -21.22 18.20
N PHE A 94 8.51 -20.88 17.37
CA PHE A 94 7.67 -19.71 17.58
C PHE A 94 6.94 -19.75 18.92
N PHE A 95 6.24 -20.85 19.22
CA PHE A 95 5.53 -20.98 20.49
C PHE A 95 6.49 -21.03 21.69
N ASP A 96 7.60 -21.78 21.59
CA ASP A 96 8.61 -21.85 22.65
C ASP A 96 9.21 -20.47 22.96
N MET A 97 9.43 -19.65 21.93
CA MET A 97 9.90 -18.27 22.07
C MET A 97 8.84 -17.33 22.66
N VAL A 98 7.57 -17.47 22.27
CA VAL A 98 6.46 -16.64 22.80
C VAL A 98 6.23 -16.90 24.30
N PHE A 99 6.32 -18.15 24.74
CA PHE A 99 6.06 -18.51 26.13
C PHE A 99 7.25 -18.24 27.05
N ASN A 100 8.49 -18.42 26.56
CA ASN A 100 9.68 -18.32 27.41
C ASN A 100 10.44 -16.98 27.28
N GLN A 101 10.26 -16.23 26.18
CA GLN A 101 10.84 -14.91 25.99
C GLN A 101 9.79 -13.83 26.23
N LYS A 102 10.13 -12.75 26.94
CA LYS A 102 9.24 -11.58 27.07
C LYS A 102 8.91 -11.09 25.65
N ILE A 103 7.65 -11.17 25.24
CA ILE A 103 7.11 -10.79 23.91
C ILE A 103 7.76 -9.51 23.35
N ASN A 104 8.04 -8.52 24.20
CA ASN A 104 8.67 -7.24 23.83
C ASN A 104 10.11 -7.35 23.26
N GLN A 105 10.83 -8.46 23.45
CA GLN A 105 12.16 -8.70 22.86
C GLN A 105 12.12 -9.53 21.57
N SER A 106 11.08 -10.34 21.37
CA SER A 106 10.94 -11.18 20.16
C SER A 106 10.56 -10.35 18.92
N TRP A 107 9.88 -9.20 19.12
CA TRP A 107 9.67 -8.20 18.06
C TRP A 107 10.98 -7.63 17.50
N GLU A 108 12.02 -7.48 18.32
CA GLU A 108 13.34 -7.04 17.84
C GLU A 108 14.00 -8.11 16.97
N LEU A 109 13.76 -9.41 17.21
CA LEU A 109 14.34 -10.50 16.43
C LEU A 109 13.66 -10.67 15.06
N LEU A 110 12.32 -10.62 15.02
CA LEU A 110 11.53 -10.76 13.78
C LEU A 110 11.81 -9.65 12.75
N PHE A 111 12.15 -8.44 13.22
CA PHE A 111 12.49 -7.31 12.35
C PHE A 111 13.99 -6.99 12.30
N HIS A 112 14.86 -7.82 12.89
CA HIS A 112 16.29 -7.54 12.95
C HIS A 112 17.01 -7.60 11.59
N HIS A 113 16.39 -8.23 10.58
CA HIS A 113 16.82 -8.19 9.18
C HIS A 113 16.49 -6.87 8.47
N MET A 114 15.75 -5.96 9.11
CA MET A 114 15.58 -4.60 8.61
C MET A 114 16.89 -3.85 8.81
N VAL A 115 17.72 -3.88 7.76
CA VAL A 115 18.87 -3.00 7.60
C VAL A 115 18.38 -1.59 7.93
N PRO A 116 18.90 -0.94 8.99
CA PRO A 116 18.53 0.44 9.26
C PRO A 116 18.83 1.22 7.98
N ARG A 117 17.85 2.00 7.49
CA ARG A 117 18.10 2.95 6.40
C ARG A 117 19.35 3.72 6.79
N PHE A 118 20.44 3.53 6.05
CA PHE A 118 21.70 4.20 6.35
C PHE A 118 21.48 5.70 6.23
N THR A 119 21.25 6.36 7.36
CA THR A 119 21.15 7.81 7.42
C THR A 119 22.52 8.41 7.10
N ALA A 120 22.54 9.67 6.66
CA ALA A 120 23.80 10.37 6.42
C ALA A 120 24.73 10.32 7.64
N LYS A 121 24.15 10.42 8.84
CA LYS A 121 24.85 10.26 10.13
C LYS A 121 25.51 8.90 10.29
N LEU A 122 24.80 7.80 9.98
CA LEU A 122 25.36 6.44 10.06
C LEU A 122 26.47 6.21 9.03
N ARG A 123 26.38 6.83 7.84
CA ARG A 123 27.45 6.79 6.84
C ARG A 123 28.71 7.49 7.34
N HIS A 124 28.58 8.71 7.87
CA HIS A 124 29.70 9.45 8.46
C HIS A 124 30.37 8.69 9.60
N LEU A 125 29.60 8.08 10.50
CA LEU A 125 30.15 7.32 11.63
C LEU A 125 30.83 6.02 11.19
N ARG A 126 30.35 5.39 10.11
CA ARG A 126 31.04 4.26 9.49
C ARG A 126 32.38 4.69 8.90
N GLN A 127 32.39 5.80 8.16
CA GLN A 127 33.59 6.35 7.55
C GLN A 127 34.64 6.72 8.61
N ALA A 128 34.25 7.44 9.66
CA ALA A 128 35.14 7.77 10.78
C ALA A 128 35.73 6.52 11.47
N LYS A 129 34.97 5.43 11.57
CA LYS A 129 35.47 4.15 12.09
C LYS A 129 36.48 3.49 11.14
N GLU A 130 36.26 3.57 9.84
CA GLU A 130 37.18 3.05 8.82
C GLU A 130 38.47 3.86 8.74
N ASP A 131 38.39 5.19 8.85
CA ASP A 131 39.54 6.08 8.88
C ASP A 131 40.40 5.84 10.13
N ALA A 132 39.77 5.69 11.30
CA ALA A 132 40.47 5.34 12.54
C ALA A 132 41.15 3.97 12.48
N PHE A 133 40.55 3.00 11.77
CA PHE A 133 41.17 1.70 11.53
C PHE A 133 42.40 1.81 10.62
N ARG A 134 42.29 2.59 9.54
CA ARG A 134 43.40 2.82 8.58
C ARG A 134 44.59 3.54 9.21
N ASN A 135 44.32 4.48 10.13
CA ASN A 135 45.36 5.25 10.81
C ASN A 135 46.01 4.48 11.99
N GLY A 136 45.56 3.26 12.30
CA GLY A 136 46.12 2.45 13.39
C GLY A 136 45.79 2.91 14.81
N ASP A 137 44.96 3.95 14.98
CA ASP A 137 44.59 4.46 16.30
C ASP A 137 43.49 3.60 16.93
N ARG A 138 43.92 2.73 17.85
CA ARG A 138 43.06 1.80 18.58
C ARG A 138 42.03 2.49 19.48
N VAL A 139 42.35 3.65 20.03
CA VAL A 139 41.47 4.39 20.96
C VAL A 139 40.35 5.07 20.16
N LEU A 140 40.72 5.78 19.10
CA LEU A 140 39.77 6.39 18.17
C LEU A 140 38.87 5.35 17.49
N TYR A 141 39.42 4.20 17.09
CA TYR A 141 38.64 3.11 16.50
C TYR A 141 37.57 2.59 17.47
N ASN A 142 37.93 2.34 18.73
CA ASN A 142 37.00 1.85 19.74
C ASN A 142 35.90 2.88 20.05
N GLN A 143 36.25 4.16 20.13
CA GLN A 143 35.28 5.25 20.31
C GLN A 143 34.32 5.37 19.11
N ALA A 144 34.84 5.36 17.88
CA ALA A 144 34.05 5.41 16.66
C ALA A 144 33.12 4.18 16.53
N ARG A 145 33.63 2.98 16.85
CA ARG A 145 32.84 1.73 16.87
C ARG A 145 31.71 1.79 17.88
N ASN A 146 31.97 2.24 19.10
CA ASN A 146 30.96 2.33 20.16
C ASN A 146 29.89 3.35 19.81
N THR A 147 30.30 4.49 19.24
CA THR A 147 29.38 5.54 18.78
C THR A 147 28.51 5.06 17.62
N LEU A 148 29.10 4.40 16.62
CA LEU A 148 28.36 3.78 15.52
C LEU A 148 27.33 2.75 16.04
N ASN A 149 27.74 1.86 16.94
CA ASN A 149 26.83 0.86 17.52
C ASN A 149 25.69 1.50 18.33
N LYS A 150 25.98 2.56 19.10
CA LYS A 150 24.97 3.33 19.83
C LYS A 150 23.95 3.93 18.86
N GLU A 151 24.42 4.58 17.80
CA GLU A 151 23.56 5.24 16.82
C GLU A 151 22.76 4.25 15.97
N ILE A 152 23.31 3.07 15.66
CA ILE A 152 22.56 1.98 15.03
C ILE A 152 21.39 1.55 15.92
N ARG A 153 21.62 1.37 17.24
CA ARG A 153 20.54 1.01 18.18
C ARG A 153 19.47 2.10 18.26
N VAL A 154 19.86 3.37 18.31
CA VAL A 154 18.92 4.50 18.32
C VAL A 154 18.10 4.53 17.03
N ALA A 155 18.74 4.39 15.87
CA ALA A 155 18.08 4.36 14.58
C ALA A 155 17.09 3.20 14.46
N LYS A 156 17.46 2.01 14.94
CA LYS A 156 16.56 0.83 14.99
C LYS A 156 15.32 1.09 15.84
N ARG A 157 15.49 1.62 17.06
CA ARG A 157 14.36 1.97 17.95
C ARG A 157 13.45 3.03 17.34
N SER A 158 14.03 4.08 16.75
CA SER A 158 13.25 5.13 16.08
C SER A 158 12.47 4.57 14.88
N ASN A 159 13.08 3.69 14.09
CA ASN A 159 12.40 3.03 12.97
C ASN A 159 11.25 2.13 13.44
N ALA A 160 11.46 1.34 14.49
CA ALA A 160 10.42 0.50 15.09
C ALA A 160 9.23 1.33 15.58
N LYS A 161 9.48 2.42 16.32
CA LYS A 161 8.43 3.34 16.79
C LYS A 161 7.68 4.02 15.64
N ASN A 162 8.38 4.44 14.59
CA ASN A 162 7.76 5.03 13.41
C ASN A 162 6.86 4.02 12.68
N LEU A 163 7.28 2.76 12.61
CA LEU A 163 6.53 1.68 12.00
C LEU A 163 5.27 1.37 12.82
N GLU A 164 5.42 1.23 14.14
CA GLU A 164 4.30 1.06 15.08
C GLU A 164 3.26 2.18 14.92
N ASN A 165 3.70 3.45 14.93
CA ASN A 165 2.81 4.59 14.70
C ASN A 165 2.07 4.53 13.35
N GLN A 166 2.71 4.02 12.30
CA GLN A 166 2.09 3.86 10.98
C GLN A 166 1.03 2.76 10.98
N PHE A 167 1.26 1.65 11.68
CA PHE A 167 0.30 0.54 11.81
C PHE A 167 -0.83 0.83 12.79
N SER A 168 -0.58 1.61 13.85
CA SER A 168 -1.60 2.04 14.81
C SER A 168 -2.50 3.16 14.28
N SER A 169 -2.17 3.75 13.13
CA SER A 169 -2.99 4.80 12.53
C SER A 169 -4.28 4.22 11.92
N LYS A 170 -5.41 4.92 12.07
CA LYS A 170 -6.68 4.59 11.37
C LYS A 170 -6.65 4.90 9.87
N ASP A 171 -5.48 5.16 9.30
CA ASP A 171 -5.30 5.58 7.91
C ASP A 171 -4.66 4.46 7.07
N PRO A 172 -5.41 3.83 6.15
CA PRO A 172 -4.89 2.78 5.27
C PRO A 172 -3.65 3.20 4.47
N ALA A 173 -3.51 4.49 4.14
CA ALA A 173 -2.35 4.97 3.39
C ALA A 173 -1.06 4.94 4.22
N SER A 174 -1.17 5.21 5.52
CA SER A 174 -0.06 5.14 6.47
C SER A 174 0.35 3.69 6.75
N VAL A 175 -0.62 2.77 6.87
CA VAL A 175 -0.37 1.32 6.94
C VAL A 175 0.33 0.81 5.67
N TRP A 176 -0.15 1.21 4.50
CA TRP A 176 0.46 0.84 3.21
C TRP A 176 1.88 1.37 3.06
N LYS A 177 2.14 2.58 3.58
CA LYS A 177 3.50 3.15 3.64
C LYS A 177 4.41 2.30 4.53
N GLY A 178 3.94 1.88 5.70
CA GLY A 178 4.68 0.98 6.59
C GLY A 178 5.01 -0.34 5.91
N LEU A 179 4.05 -0.92 5.20
CA LEU A 179 4.26 -2.15 4.45
C LEU A 179 5.28 -2.01 3.31
N LYS A 180 5.25 -0.89 2.57
CA LYS A 180 6.26 -0.58 1.55
C LYS A 180 7.65 -0.41 2.14
N ASP A 181 7.74 0.25 3.29
CA ASP A 181 8.98 0.46 4.03
C ASP A 181 9.57 -0.88 4.51
N ILE A 182 8.74 -1.82 4.98
CA ILE A 182 9.17 -3.18 5.34
C ILE A 182 9.67 -3.96 4.12
N LYS A 183 8.93 -3.93 3.02
CA LYS A 183 9.27 -4.70 1.81
C LYS A 183 10.42 -4.10 1.00
N ASN A 184 10.99 -2.95 1.42
CA ASN A 184 11.90 -2.15 0.60
C ASN A 184 11.37 -1.95 -0.84
N TYR A 185 10.05 -1.82 -0.97
CA TYR A 185 9.42 -1.77 -2.28
C TYR A 185 9.76 -0.43 -2.94
N LYS A 186 10.67 -0.46 -3.92
CA LYS A 186 10.93 0.66 -4.80
C LYS A 186 9.90 0.63 -5.91
N THR A 187 9.07 1.68 -6.00
CA THR A 187 8.23 1.88 -7.17
C THR A 187 9.16 1.96 -8.38
N PRO A 188 8.95 1.14 -9.43
CA PRO A 188 9.68 1.31 -10.68
C PRO A 188 9.45 2.75 -11.14
N SER A 189 10.54 3.49 -11.34
CA SER A 189 10.47 4.77 -12.03
C SER A 189 9.96 4.47 -13.44
N PRO A 190 8.86 5.09 -13.90
CA PRO A 190 8.41 4.88 -15.26
C PRO A 190 9.51 5.36 -16.20
N SER A 191 10.12 4.42 -16.94
CA SER A 191 10.96 4.72 -18.09
C SER A 191 10.00 5.00 -19.24
N THR A 192 9.59 6.26 -19.36
CA THR A 192 8.89 6.70 -20.55
C THR A 192 9.74 7.81 -21.14
N GLU A 193 10.44 7.52 -22.22
CA GLU A 193 10.89 8.57 -23.13
C GLU A 193 9.63 9.34 -23.55
N ALA A 194 9.61 10.65 -23.33
CA ALA A 194 8.48 11.49 -23.71
C ALA A 194 8.32 11.42 -25.24
N ASN A 195 7.31 10.69 -25.70
CA ASN A 195 6.98 10.56 -27.12
C ASN A 195 5.77 11.45 -27.42
N GLN A 196 6.01 12.56 -28.12
CA GLN A 196 4.99 13.53 -28.50
C GLN A 196 3.85 12.88 -29.31
N GLN A 197 4.19 11.98 -30.24
CA GLN A 197 3.21 11.27 -31.06
C GLN A 197 2.26 10.42 -30.21
N LEU A 198 2.82 9.71 -29.22
CA LEU A 198 2.00 8.92 -28.30
C LEU A 198 1.04 9.82 -27.50
N ALA A 199 1.48 11.02 -27.09
CA ALA A 199 0.61 11.96 -26.37
C ALA A 199 -0.54 12.46 -27.26
N GLU A 200 -0.28 12.71 -28.55
CA GLU A 200 -1.29 13.10 -29.54
C GLU A 200 -2.29 11.96 -29.80
N ASP A 201 -1.81 10.73 -30.03
CA ASP A 201 -2.67 9.55 -30.23
C ASP A 201 -3.58 9.31 -29.01
N LEU A 202 -3.05 9.53 -27.79
CA LEU A 202 -3.82 9.43 -26.55
C LEU A 202 -4.86 10.54 -26.41
N ASN A 203 -4.51 11.77 -26.77
CA ASN A 203 -5.44 12.89 -26.77
C ASN A 203 -6.58 12.65 -27.75
N GLU A 204 -6.29 12.21 -28.99
CA GLU A 204 -7.31 11.86 -29.97
C GLU A 204 -8.21 10.74 -29.43
N PHE A 205 -7.62 9.67 -28.90
CA PHE A 205 -8.38 8.53 -28.40
C PHE A 205 -9.33 8.88 -27.24
N TYR A 206 -8.86 9.67 -26.26
CA TYR A 206 -9.67 10.00 -25.08
C TYR A 206 -10.59 11.20 -25.29
N CYS A 207 -10.24 12.13 -26.17
CA CYS A 207 -11.08 13.29 -26.51
C CYS A 207 -12.01 13.04 -27.70
N ARG A 208 -11.98 11.87 -28.36
CA ARG A 208 -12.87 11.53 -29.49
C ARG A 208 -14.37 11.73 -29.23
N PHE A 209 -14.79 11.74 -27.97
CA PHE A 209 -16.18 11.97 -27.58
C PHE A 209 -16.59 13.45 -27.60
N GLU A 210 -15.62 14.38 -27.67
CA GLU A 210 -15.85 15.83 -27.80
C GLU A 210 -15.88 16.28 -29.27
N THR A 211 -15.49 15.42 -30.21
CA THR A 211 -15.60 15.73 -31.65
C THR A 211 -17.07 15.89 -32.01
N ALA A 212 -17.42 17.05 -32.55
CA ALA A 212 -18.78 17.55 -32.78
C ALA A 212 -19.74 16.66 -33.61
N GLY A 213 -19.31 15.47 -34.04
CA GLY A 213 -20.13 14.50 -34.76
C GLY A 213 -20.65 13.30 -33.94
N LEU A 214 -20.22 13.13 -32.68
CA LEU A 214 -20.59 11.95 -31.86
C LEU A 214 -21.45 12.26 -30.63
N THR A 215 -21.68 13.54 -30.32
CA THR A 215 -22.77 13.93 -29.43
C THR A 215 -24.10 13.81 -30.18
N PRO A 216 -25.10 13.05 -29.70
CA PRO A 216 -26.45 13.07 -30.24
C PRO A 216 -27.17 14.38 -29.90
N HIS A 217 -26.63 15.51 -30.36
CA HIS A 217 -27.26 16.83 -30.28
C HIS A 217 -27.88 17.28 -31.61
N THR A 218 -27.78 16.48 -32.67
CA THR A 218 -28.81 16.49 -33.72
C THR A 218 -29.92 15.55 -33.27
N ARG A 219 -30.87 16.11 -32.53
CA ARG A 219 -32.23 15.58 -32.47
C ARG A 219 -32.67 15.36 -33.92
N SER A 220 -32.71 14.10 -34.35
CA SER A 220 -33.42 13.75 -35.57
C SER A 220 -34.87 14.17 -35.36
N GLU A 221 -35.33 15.17 -36.11
CA GLU A 221 -36.71 15.66 -36.06
C GLU A 221 -37.74 14.63 -36.57
N ASN A 222 -37.32 13.40 -36.89
CA ASN A 222 -38.16 12.39 -37.52
C ASN A 222 -38.41 11.16 -36.63
N LEU A 223 -38.80 11.36 -35.37
CA LEU A 223 -39.53 10.32 -34.65
C LEU A 223 -40.93 10.84 -34.28
N SER A 224 -41.91 10.32 -35.02
CA SER A 224 -43.34 10.55 -34.79
C SER A 224 -43.68 10.23 -33.33
N THR A 225 -43.93 11.30 -32.57
CA THR A 225 -44.37 11.23 -31.17
C THR A 225 -45.82 10.75 -31.15
N GLN A 226 -46.07 9.50 -30.76
CA GLN A 226 -47.38 9.16 -30.21
C GLN A 226 -47.55 9.89 -28.86
N PRO A 227 -48.65 10.62 -28.64
CA PRO A 227 -48.85 11.35 -27.41
C PRO A 227 -49.20 10.37 -26.28
N LEU A 228 -48.22 10.01 -25.47
CA LEU A 228 -48.46 9.49 -24.13
C LEU A 228 -48.85 10.68 -23.25
N THR A 229 -50.10 10.69 -22.82
CA THR A 229 -50.65 11.61 -21.83
C THR A 229 -49.77 11.60 -20.56
N PRO A 230 -49.20 12.74 -20.13
CA PRO A 230 -48.48 12.79 -18.87
C PRO A 230 -49.45 12.58 -17.70
N PRO A 231 -49.08 11.81 -16.65
CA PRO A 231 -49.86 11.76 -15.43
C PRO A 231 -49.93 13.17 -14.84
N ALA A 232 -51.16 13.67 -14.64
CA ALA A 232 -51.41 14.95 -14.00
C ALA A 232 -51.00 14.88 -12.51
N THR A 233 -49.74 15.14 -12.24
CA THR A 233 -49.27 15.54 -10.91
C THR A 233 -48.68 16.94 -11.03
N PRO A 234 -49.14 17.92 -10.24
CA PRO A 234 -48.57 19.26 -10.25
C PRO A 234 -47.19 19.18 -9.60
N PHE A 235 -46.15 18.91 -10.40
CA PHE A 235 -44.78 19.14 -9.97
C PHE A 235 -44.59 20.64 -9.87
N SER A 236 -44.62 21.17 -8.64
CA SER A 236 -44.08 22.49 -8.36
C SER A 236 -42.64 22.54 -8.89
N PRO A 237 -42.23 23.57 -9.64
CA PRO A 237 -40.86 23.66 -10.13
C PRO A 237 -39.92 23.55 -8.93
N PRO A 238 -38.88 22.69 -9.00
CA PRO A 238 -37.99 22.50 -7.89
C PRO A 238 -37.30 23.84 -7.54
N PRO A 239 -37.05 24.10 -6.25
CA PRO A 239 -36.54 25.39 -5.80
C PRO A 239 -35.19 25.67 -6.46
N ALA A 240 -35.03 26.87 -7.05
CA ALA A 240 -33.79 27.26 -7.71
C ALA A 240 -32.58 27.08 -6.77
N LEU A 241 -31.58 26.33 -7.22
CA LEU A 241 -30.37 26.08 -6.44
C LEU A 241 -29.63 27.41 -6.22
N ARG A 242 -29.51 27.80 -4.96
CA ARG A 242 -28.71 28.96 -4.55
C ARG A 242 -27.62 28.49 -3.60
N ILE A 243 -26.37 28.77 -3.96
CA ILE A 243 -25.20 28.38 -3.19
C ILE A 243 -24.86 29.51 -2.22
N SER A 244 -24.89 29.23 -0.91
CA SER A 244 -24.51 30.22 0.10
C SER A 244 -22.99 30.29 0.26
N GLU A 245 -22.50 31.37 0.88
CA GLU A 245 -21.10 31.48 1.27
C GLU A 245 -20.69 30.35 2.22
N ASP A 246 -21.54 29.99 3.19
CA ASP A 246 -21.20 28.95 4.15
C ASP A 246 -21.07 27.58 3.48
N ASP A 247 -21.90 27.26 2.49
CA ASP A 247 -21.78 26.02 1.72
C ASP A 247 -20.39 25.90 1.06
N VAL A 248 -19.91 26.99 0.48
CA VAL A 248 -18.58 27.06 -0.15
C VAL A 248 -17.48 26.97 0.91
N ARG A 249 -17.61 27.68 2.02
CA ARG A 249 -16.65 27.61 3.13
C ARG A 249 -16.50 26.19 3.64
N GLN A 250 -17.63 25.52 3.92
CA GLN A 250 -17.64 24.13 4.41
C GLN A 250 -17.02 23.18 3.39
N ILE A 251 -17.30 23.35 2.09
CA ILE A 251 -16.74 22.45 1.08
C ILE A 251 -15.24 22.63 0.88
N PHE A 252 -14.73 23.86 1.03
CA PHE A 252 -13.29 24.15 0.99
C PHE A 252 -12.58 23.61 2.24
N LEU A 253 -13.15 23.77 3.44
CA LEU A 253 -12.61 23.20 4.67
C LEU A 253 -12.54 21.67 4.64
N LYS A 254 -13.47 21.01 3.94
CA LYS A 254 -13.51 19.54 3.78
C LYS A 254 -12.50 19.00 2.75
N GLN A 255 -11.74 19.84 2.06
CA GLN A 255 -10.77 19.36 1.07
C GLN A 255 -9.63 18.54 1.68
N LYS A 256 -9.21 17.50 0.95
CA LYS A 256 -8.07 16.65 1.31
C LYS A 256 -6.78 17.29 0.79
N ARG A 257 -5.96 17.85 1.71
CA ARG A 257 -4.79 18.68 1.40
C ARG A 257 -3.79 18.06 0.40
N ARG A 258 -3.63 16.73 0.41
CA ARG A 258 -2.64 16.00 -0.41
C ARG A 258 -3.16 15.54 -1.79
N LYS A 259 -4.35 15.97 -2.20
CA LYS A 259 -4.85 15.67 -3.55
C LYS A 259 -4.11 16.51 -4.60
N ALA A 260 -3.98 15.95 -5.79
CA ALA A 260 -3.40 16.66 -6.94
C ALA A 260 -4.31 17.80 -7.41
N PRO A 261 -3.75 18.95 -7.81
CA PRO A 261 -4.48 20.02 -8.48
C PRO A 261 -4.86 19.63 -9.92
N GLY A 262 -5.78 20.40 -10.50
CA GLY A 262 -6.02 20.38 -11.94
C GLY A 262 -5.02 21.27 -12.71
N PRO A 263 -5.23 21.48 -14.02
CA PRO A 263 -4.36 22.32 -14.84
C PRO A 263 -4.39 23.82 -14.47
N ASP A 264 -5.37 24.25 -13.69
CA ASP A 264 -5.48 25.60 -13.13
C ASP A 264 -4.48 25.88 -11.99
N GLY A 265 -3.77 24.85 -11.51
CA GLY A 265 -2.78 24.95 -10.43
C GLY A 265 -3.36 25.19 -9.04
N VAL A 266 -4.69 25.28 -8.91
CA VAL A 266 -5.34 25.56 -7.61
C VAL A 266 -5.32 24.31 -6.74
N THR A 267 -4.51 24.35 -5.68
CA THR A 267 -4.36 23.19 -4.79
C THR A 267 -5.49 23.10 -3.77
N PRO A 268 -5.88 21.88 -3.36
CA PRO A 268 -6.85 21.70 -2.27
C PRO A 268 -6.36 22.25 -0.93
N ALA A 269 -5.04 22.29 -0.73
CA ALA A 269 -4.44 22.90 0.45
C ALA A 269 -4.66 24.42 0.47
N CYS A 270 -4.50 25.09 -0.68
CA CYS A 270 -4.78 26.53 -0.83
C CYS A 270 -6.25 26.84 -0.50
N LEU A 271 -7.20 26.14 -1.14
CA LEU A 271 -8.63 26.35 -0.88
C LEU A 271 -8.99 26.13 0.59
N LYS A 272 -8.42 25.10 1.22
CA LYS A 272 -8.68 24.80 2.63
C LYS A 272 -8.11 25.85 3.58
N THR A 273 -6.91 26.37 3.30
CA THR A 273 -6.26 27.38 4.14
C THR A 273 -6.91 28.75 3.97
N CYS A 274 -7.31 29.10 2.76
CA CYS A 274 -7.93 30.38 2.44
C CYS A 274 -9.46 30.30 2.36
N ALA A 275 -10.08 29.32 3.04
CA ALA A 275 -11.50 29.02 2.88
C ALA A 275 -12.38 30.21 3.26
N ASP A 276 -12.05 30.89 4.36
CA ASP A 276 -12.82 32.03 4.86
C ASP A 276 -12.77 33.23 3.91
N GLN A 277 -11.61 33.50 3.30
CA GLN A 277 -11.41 34.61 2.39
C GLN A 277 -12.02 34.35 1.00
N LEU A 278 -11.98 33.09 0.55
CA LEU A 278 -12.39 32.71 -0.80
C LEU A 278 -13.89 32.36 -0.89
N ALA A 279 -14.53 31.98 0.21
CA ALA A 279 -15.91 31.49 0.22
C ALA A 279 -16.90 32.47 -0.44
N PHE A 280 -16.84 33.75 -0.07
CA PHE A 280 -17.74 34.77 -0.62
C PHE A 280 -17.53 34.97 -2.12
N ILE A 281 -16.28 35.02 -2.58
CA ILE A 281 -15.99 35.24 -4.01
C ILE A 281 -16.45 34.05 -4.84
N PHE A 282 -16.18 32.82 -4.40
CA PHE A 282 -16.58 31.63 -5.14
C PHE A 282 -18.09 31.37 -5.07
N SER A 283 -18.80 31.77 -4.02
CA SER A 283 -20.27 31.68 -4.01
C SER A 283 -20.88 32.58 -5.09
N GLN A 284 -20.34 33.79 -5.29
CA GLN A 284 -20.79 34.68 -6.36
C GLN A 284 -20.48 34.10 -7.75
N ILE A 285 -19.28 33.56 -7.97
CA ILE A 285 -18.90 32.91 -9.23
C ILE A 285 -19.82 31.71 -9.51
N PHE A 286 -20.07 30.87 -8.51
CA PHE A 286 -20.90 29.67 -8.67
C PHE A 286 -22.35 30.01 -8.96
N ASN A 287 -22.96 30.95 -8.23
CA ASN A 287 -24.32 31.37 -8.53
C ASN A 287 -24.41 32.02 -9.91
N ARG A 288 -23.43 32.84 -10.30
CA ARG A 288 -23.42 33.45 -11.63
C ARG A 288 -23.30 32.40 -12.75
N SER A 289 -22.49 31.38 -12.53
CA SER A 289 -22.35 30.23 -13.45
C SER A 289 -23.68 29.47 -13.59
N LEU A 290 -24.41 29.26 -12.49
CA LEU A 290 -25.73 28.63 -12.50
C LEU A 290 -26.79 29.49 -13.20
N GLU A 291 -26.80 30.81 -12.95
CA GLU A 291 -27.73 31.75 -13.58
C GLU A 291 -27.54 31.85 -15.10
N LEU A 292 -26.28 31.85 -15.55
CA LEU A 292 -25.92 31.95 -16.97
C LEU A 292 -25.91 30.60 -17.68
N CYS A 293 -26.05 29.49 -16.94
CA CYS A 293 -25.82 28.14 -17.44
C CYS A 293 -24.44 27.98 -18.13
N GLU A 294 -23.42 28.71 -17.68
CA GLU A 294 -22.10 28.72 -18.28
C GLU A 294 -21.01 28.47 -17.22
N VAL A 295 -20.12 27.51 -17.49
CA VAL A 295 -18.96 27.21 -16.64
C VAL A 295 -17.71 27.87 -17.22
N PRO A 296 -16.90 28.59 -16.41
CA PRO A 296 -15.63 29.19 -16.83
C PRO A 296 -14.72 28.20 -17.56
N ALA A 297 -14.05 28.65 -18.63
CA ALA A 297 -13.18 27.80 -19.44
C ALA A 297 -12.11 27.07 -18.62
N CYS A 298 -11.46 27.74 -17.68
CA CYS A 298 -10.44 27.15 -16.82
C CYS A 298 -10.94 26.00 -15.93
N PHE A 299 -12.25 25.97 -15.60
CA PHE A 299 -12.86 24.89 -14.83
C PHE A 299 -13.21 23.67 -15.69
N LYS A 300 -13.35 23.87 -17.01
CA LYS A 300 -13.61 22.81 -17.99
C LYS A 300 -12.34 22.08 -18.42
N CYS A 301 -11.17 22.68 -18.21
CA CYS A 301 -9.89 22.05 -18.53
C CYS A 301 -9.53 20.92 -17.54
N PHE A 302 -8.90 19.86 -18.06
CA PHE A 302 -8.39 18.76 -17.26
C PHE A 302 -7.13 18.15 -17.86
N THR A 303 -6.36 17.44 -17.03
CA THR A 303 -5.22 16.62 -17.48
C THR A 303 -5.57 15.15 -17.35
N ILE A 304 -5.40 14.36 -18.41
CA ILE A 304 -5.62 12.92 -18.37
C ILE A 304 -4.36 12.23 -17.82
N ILE A 305 -4.53 11.47 -16.73
CA ILE A 305 -3.50 10.60 -16.19
C ILE A 305 -3.86 9.15 -16.52
N LEU A 306 -2.91 8.43 -17.12
CA LEU A 306 -3.08 7.03 -17.50
C LEU A 306 -2.53 6.10 -16.42
N ILE A 307 -3.38 5.18 -15.96
CA ILE A 307 -3.02 4.18 -14.96
C ILE A 307 -3.11 2.79 -15.58
N PRO A 308 -2.02 2.02 -15.65
CA PRO A 308 -2.04 0.63 -16.09
C PRO A 308 -3.10 -0.20 -15.34
N LYS A 309 -3.99 -0.87 -16.07
CA LYS A 309 -4.92 -1.87 -15.51
C LYS A 309 -4.22 -3.21 -15.22
N LYS A 310 -3.18 -3.52 -15.99
CA LYS A 310 -2.43 -4.79 -15.96
C LYS A 310 -0.92 -4.52 -16.13
N PRO A 311 -0.03 -5.41 -15.66
CA PRO A 311 1.42 -5.17 -15.65
C PRO A 311 2.03 -5.08 -17.06
N LYS A 312 1.53 -5.85 -18.03
CA LYS A 312 1.97 -5.80 -19.43
C LYS A 312 0.93 -5.05 -20.26
N ILE A 313 1.29 -3.86 -20.74
CA ILE A 313 0.41 -3.05 -21.60
C ILE A 313 0.52 -3.58 -23.04
N THR A 314 -0.63 -3.84 -23.66
CA THR A 314 -0.75 -4.31 -25.04
C THR A 314 -1.51 -3.33 -25.94
N GLY A 315 -2.26 -2.39 -25.36
CA GLY A 315 -2.92 -1.32 -26.10
C GLY A 315 -3.49 -0.22 -25.20
N ILE A 316 -4.00 0.85 -25.80
CA ILE A 316 -4.51 2.05 -25.09
C ILE A 316 -5.66 1.69 -24.12
N ASN A 317 -6.48 0.70 -24.47
CA ASN A 317 -7.57 0.21 -23.60
C ASN A 317 -7.11 -0.42 -22.28
N ASP A 318 -5.83 -0.80 -22.18
CA ASP A 318 -5.25 -1.33 -20.94
C ASP A 318 -4.94 -0.24 -19.92
N TYR A 319 -5.12 1.04 -20.29
CA TYR A 319 -5.07 2.14 -19.35
C TYR A 319 -6.46 2.47 -18.80
N ARG A 320 -6.51 2.78 -17.51
CA ARG A 320 -7.60 3.52 -16.90
C ARG A 320 -7.23 4.99 -16.94
N SER A 321 -8.00 5.79 -17.67
CA SER A 321 -7.85 7.24 -17.67
C SER A 321 -8.45 7.82 -16.38
N VAL A 322 -7.75 8.80 -15.81
CA VAL A 322 -8.21 9.61 -14.68
C VAL A 322 -8.07 11.07 -15.07
N ALA A 323 -9.19 11.78 -15.16
CA ALA A 323 -9.20 13.21 -15.41
C ALA A 323 -8.92 14.00 -14.11
N LEU A 324 -7.81 14.72 -14.10
CA LEU A 324 -7.51 15.73 -13.09
C LEU A 324 -8.16 17.06 -13.49
N THR A 325 -9.44 17.21 -13.14
CA THR A 325 -10.18 18.48 -13.28
C THR A 325 -9.87 19.45 -12.13
N SER A 326 -10.20 20.73 -12.33
CA SER A 326 -10.10 21.78 -11.31
C SER A 326 -10.73 21.38 -9.97
N VAL A 327 -10.03 21.66 -8.87
CA VAL A 327 -10.56 21.42 -7.51
C VAL A 327 -11.75 22.33 -7.21
N VAL A 328 -11.76 23.53 -7.80
CA VAL A 328 -12.87 24.47 -7.73
C VAL A 328 -14.08 23.90 -8.45
N MET A 329 -13.91 23.40 -9.68
CA MET A 329 -14.99 22.74 -10.43
C MET A 329 -15.59 21.56 -9.66
N LYS A 330 -14.74 20.66 -9.13
CA LYS A 330 -15.20 19.54 -8.28
C LYS A 330 -15.95 19.99 -7.03
N SER A 331 -15.70 21.21 -6.55
CA SER A 331 -16.42 21.77 -5.42
C SER A 331 -17.82 22.22 -5.85
N LEU A 332 -17.95 22.91 -6.99
CA LEU A 332 -19.25 23.25 -7.58
C LEU A 332 -20.08 21.99 -7.88
N GLU A 333 -19.49 20.98 -8.54
CA GLU A 333 -20.15 19.71 -8.85
C GLU A 333 -20.74 19.04 -7.61
N ARG A 334 -20.04 19.10 -6.46
CA ARG A 334 -20.52 18.51 -5.21
C ARG A 334 -21.68 19.27 -4.58
N LEU A 335 -21.69 20.59 -4.69
CA LEU A 335 -22.80 21.43 -4.23
C LEU A 335 -24.04 21.13 -5.07
N VAL A 336 -23.88 21.09 -6.40
CA VAL A 336 -24.94 20.70 -7.33
C VAL A 336 -25.40 19.26 -7.09
N LEU A 337 -24.48 18.33 -6.86
CA LEU A 337 -24.80 16.93 -6.57
C LEU A 337 -25.67 16.79 -5.33
N ALA A 338 -25.41 17.56 -4.27
CA ALA A 338 -26.24 17.52 -3.06
C ALA A 338 -27.70 17.90 -3.36
N TYR A 339 -27.89 18.95 -4.17
CA TYR A 339 -29.20 19.37 -4.63
C TYR A 339 -29.86 18.33 -5.53
N VAL A 340 -29.16 17.83 -6.55
CA VAL A 340 -29.69 16.78 -7.45
C VAL A 340 -30.12 15.55 -6.64
N LYS A 341 -29.29 15.11 -5.69
CA LYS A 341 -29.63 13.98 -4.80
C LYS A 341 -30.86 14.24 -3.94
N SER A 342 -31.09 15.46 -3.44
CA SER A 342 -32.31 15.75 -2.67
C SER A 342 -33.60 15.56 -3.48
N ILE A 343 -33.52 15.69 -4.81
CA ILE A 343 -34.65 15.53 -5.72
C ILE A 343 -34.73 14.09 -6.21
N THR A 344 -33.60 13.47 -6.55
CA THR A 344 -33.57 12.17 -7.22
C THR A 344 -33.59 10.98 -6.27
N VAL A 345 -33.02 11.08 -5.07
CA VAL A 345 -32.93 9.95 -4.13
C VAL A 345 -34.29 9.32 -3.81
N PRO A 346 -35.37 10.10 -3.56
CA PRO A 346 -36.71 9.52 -3.36
C PRO A 346 -37.27 8.77 -4.57
N LEU A 347 -36.71 8.99 -5.76
CA LEU A 347 -37.14 8.41 -7.03
C LEU A 347 -36.28 7.21 -7.45
N LEU A 348 -35.23 6.88 -6.68
CA LEU A 348 -34.33 5.77 -7.02
C LEU A 348 -35.00 4.41 -6.76
N ASP A 349 -34.70 3.45 -7.64
CA ASP A 349 -35.09 2.06 -7.44
C ASP A 349 -34.41 1.50 -6.16
N PRO A 350 -35.14 0.82 -5.26
CA PRO A 350 -34.55 0.19 -4.08
C PRO A 350 -33.40 -0.80 -4.37
N LEU A 351 -33.31 -1.32 -5.60
CA LEU A 351 -32.27 -2.23 -6.09
C LEU A 351 -31.15 -1.49 -6.87
N GLN A 352 -31.16 -0.16 -6.91
CA GLN A 352 -30.08 0.63 -7.50
C GLN A 352 -28.93 0.81 -6.49
N PHE A 353 -27.92 -0.07 -6.59
CA PHE A 353 -26.74 -0.05 -5.72
C PHE A 353 -25.55 0.73 -6.28
N ALA A 354 -25.57 1.06 -7.58
CA ALA A 354 -24.50 1.75 -8.28
C ALA A 354 -24.95 3.14 -8.73
N TYR A 355 -24.14 4.13 -8.33
CA TYR A 355 -24.22 5.58 -8.61
C TYR A 355 -25.56 6.27 -8.32
#